data_AF-A0A1H2SKY5-F1
#
_entry.id   AF-A0A1H2SKY5-F1
#
_cell.length_a   1.000
_cell.length_b   1.000
_cell.length_c   1.000
_cell.angle_alpha   90.00
_cell.angle_beta   90.00
_cell.angle_gamma   90.00
#
_symmetry.space_group_name_H-M   'P 1'
#
loop_
_entity.id
_entity.type
_entity.pdbx_description
1 polymer ?
#
loop_
_entity_poly.entity_id
_entity_poly.type
_entity_poly.pdbx_seq_one_letter_code
_entity_poly.pdbx_strand_id
1 'polypeptide(L)'
;MSDAPFELVDAKDSFIDSDWFHHCRETRTPFVVVRSGEHSADVLWDYITLPPECDASLQENLPALEQDARAIFDRYAIPESYLRVKATLIGFDRLPFDRAKSAAADLYHLIAAYLPVAEAADIPVGGATNNRRAETDPPSDTTASAPLRLWVEATSTSSAA
;
A
#
# COMPACT_ATOMS: atom_id res chain seq x y z
N MET A 1 11.66 -9.19 -5.67
CA MET A 1 10.24 -9.02 -6.04
C MET A 1 9.58 -8.42 -4.82
N SER A 2 8.89 -7.29 -4.96
CA SER A 2 8.34 -6.55 -3.81
C SER A 2 6.91 -7.04 -3.52
N ASP A 3 6.62 -7.33 -2.25
CA ASP A 3 5.31 -7.79 -1.74
C ASP A 3 4.33 -6.63 -1.45
N ALA A 4 4.69 -5.39 -1.79
CA ALA A 4 3.85 -4.22 -1.53
C ALA A 4 2.59 -4.23 -2.42
N PRO A 5 1.38 -4.12 -1.83
CA PRO A 5 0.14 -4.15 -2.61
C PRO A 5 -0.19 -2.75 -3.18
N PHE A 6 -0.32 -2.64 -4.49
CA PHE A 6 -0.73 -1.41 -5.19
C PHE A 6 -1.70 -1.73 -6.33
N GLU A 7 -2.54 -0.76 -6.70
CA GLU A 7 -3.49 -0.90 -7.82
C GLU A 7 -2.86 -0.40 -9.13
N LEU A 8 -3.05 -1.15 -10.23
CA LEU A 8 -2.72 -0.70 -11.58
C LEU A 8 -3.99 -0.18 -12.25
N VAL A 9 -3.95 1.05 -12.77
CA VAL A 9 -5.12 1.74 -13.31
C VAL A 9 -4.78 2.36 -14.68
N ASP A 10 -5.70 2.35 -15.64
CA ASP A 10 -5.51 3.08 -16.89
C ASP A 10 -5.64 4.59 -16.62
N ALA A 11 -4.75 5.41 -17.18
CA ALA A 11 -4.79 6.86 -17.03
C ALA A 11 -6.11 7.50 -17.53
N LYS A 12 -6.88 6.81 -18.38
CA LYS A 12 -8.18 7.24 -18.89
C LYS A 12 -9.32 7.07 -17.88
N ASP A 13 -9.13 6.26 -16.85
CA ASP A 13 -10.16 6.02 -15.84
C ASP A 13 -10.19 7.15 -14.80
N SER A 14 -11.40 7.67 -14.51
CA SER A 14 -11.59 8.60 -13.41
C SER A 14 -11.40 7.89 -12.06
N PHE A 15 -10.97 8.66 -11.04
CA PHE A 15 -10.68 8.20 -9.67
C PHE A 15 -11.54 7.01 -9.22
N ILE A 16 -10.87 5.95 -8.75
CA ILE A 16 -11.48 4.66 -8.50
C ILE A 16 -11.90 4.56 -7.03
N ASP A 17 -13.21 4.62 -6.79
CA ASP A 17 -13.85 4.11 -5.58
C ASP A 17 -13.92 2.57 -5.70
N SER A 18 -12.77 1.90 -5.51
CA SER A 18 -12.64 0.43 -5.65
C SER A 18 -12.86 -0.28 -4.33
N ASP A 19 -13.18 -1.58 -4.41
CA ASP A 19 -13.10 -2.49 -3.26
C ASP A 19 -11.71 -2.47 -2.61
N TRP A 20 -10.65 -2.25 -3.41
CA TRP A 20 -9.28 -2.13 -2.90
C TRP A 20 -9.05 -0.82 -2.14
N PHE A 21 -9.60 0.29 -2.62
CA PHE A 21 -9.60 1.57 -1.88
C PHE A 21 -10.31 1.42 -0.53
N HIS A 22 -11.50 0.81 -0.51
CA HIS A 22 -12.24 0.56 0.72
C HIS A 22 -11.47 -0.37 1.67
N HIS A 23 -10.89 -1.44 1.14
CA HIS A 23 -10.05 -2.35 1.93
C HIS A 23 -8.89 -1.62 2.59
N CYS A 24 -8.12 -0.85 1.83
CA CYS A 24 -6.98 -0.10 2.36
C CYS A 24 -7.38 0.87 3.48
N ARG A 25 -8.54 1.52 3.31
CA ARG A 25 -9.09 2.42 4.32
C ARG A 25 -9.51 1.69 5.59
N GLU A 26 -10.15 0.52 5.47
CA GLU A 26 -10.54 -0.31 6.61
C GLU A 26 -9.33 -0.89 7.35
N THR A 27 -8.27 -1.28 6.63
CA THR A 27 -7.08 -1.91 7.19
C THR A 27 -6.00 -0.93 7.62
N ARG A 28 -6.23 0.38 7.49
CA ARG A 28 -5.22 1.44 7.76
C ARG A 28 -3.94 1.24 6.94
N THR A 29 -4.06 0.78 5.70
CA THR A 29 -2.91 0.58 4.82
C THR A 29 -2.84 1.67 3.75
N PRO A 30 -1.63 2.13 3.37
CA PRO A 30 -1.49 3.11 2.30
C PRO A 30 -2.04 2.59 0.97
N PHE A 31 -2.92 3.36 0.33
CA PHE A 31 -3.43 3.03 -1.00
C PHE A 31 -2.56 3.72 -2.07
N VAL A 32 -1.68 2.95 -2.69
CA VAL A 32 -0.81 3.42 -3.77
C VAL A 32 -1.35 2.93 -5.11
N VAL A 33 -1.42 3.83 -6.09
CA VAL A 33 -1.88 3.54 -7.45
C VAL A 33 -0.79 3.86 -8.45
N VAL A 34 -0.64 2.99 -9.45
CA VAL A 34 0.14 3.25 -10.66
C VAL A 34 -0.82 3.49 -11.81
N ARG A 35 -0.89 4.73 -12.31
CA ARG A 35 -1.70 5.07 -13.49
C ARG A 35 -0.84 4.96 -14.75
N SER A 36 -1.12 3.99 -15.61
CA SER A 36 -0.37 3.80 -16.84
C SER A 36 -0.95 4.62 -17.99
N GLY A 37 -0.12 5.44 -18.62
CA GLY A 37 -0.33 5.99 -19.96
C GLY A 37 0.45 5.20 -21.01
N GLU A 38 0.48 5.71 -22.24
CA GLU A 38 1.08 5.01 -23.40
C GLU A 38 2.59 4.74 -23.25
N HIS A 39 3.32 5.63 -22.57
CA HIS A 39 4.79 5.56 -22.45
C HIS A 39 5.33 5.78 -21.04
N SER A 40 4.48 6.12 -20.07
CA SER A 40 4.88 6.44 -18.70
C SER A 40 3.76 6.09 -17.73
N ALA A 41 4.09 6.06 -16.45
CA ALA A 41 3.11 5.88 -15.40
C ALA A 41 3.30 6.89 -14.27
N ASP A 42 2.20 7.21 -13.63
CA ASP A 42 2.17 8.07 -12.45
C ASP A 42 1.95 7.20 -11.22
N VAL A 43 2.76 7.41 -10.17
CA VAL A 43 2.59 6.75 -8.87
C VAL A 43 1.95 7.74 -7.92
N LEU A 44 0.80 7.40 -7.35
CA LEU A 44 0.02 8.32 -6.52
C LEU A 44 -0.33 7.68 -5.19
N TRP A 45 -0.27 8.51 -4.14
CA TRP A 45 -0.85 8.23 -2.84
C TRP A 45 -1.53 9.49 -2.30
N ASP A 46 -2.66 9.33 -1.61
CA ASP A 46 -3.37 10.41 -0.93
C ASP A 46 -3.69 10.06 0.54
N TYR A 47 -3.76 11.10 1.37
CA TYR A 47 -4.10 10.99 2.80
C TYR A 47 -5.57 10.58 3.03
N ILE A 48 -6.46 10.86 2.09
CA ILE A 48 -7.92 10.60 2.24
C ILE A 48 -8.19 9.10 2.32
N THR A 49 -7.28 8.29 1.77
CA THR A 49 -7.32 6.84 1.88
C THR A 49 -7.14 6.32 3.31
N LEU A 50 -6.66 7.13 4.25
CA LEU A 50 -6.43 6.74 5.64
C LEU A 50 -7.51 7.27 6.59
N PRO A 51 -7.73 6.59 7.74
CA PRO A 51 -8.58 7.13 8.79
C PRO A 51 -8.04 8.43 9.42
N PRO A 52 -8.91 9.34 9.90
CA PRO A 52 -8.50 10.65 10.43
C PRO A 52 -7.49 10.59 11.59
N GLU A 53 -7.45 9.48 12.35
CA GLU A 53 -6.46 9.28 13.40
C GLU A 53 -5.00 9.26 12.90
N CYS A 54 -4.77 8.95 11.62
CA CYS A 54 -3.44 8.97 11.01
C CYS A 54 -2.95 10.39 10.68
N ASP A 55 -3.86 11.37 10.60
CA ASP A 55 -3.56 12.72 10.10
C ASP A 55 -2.53 13.44 10.98
N ALA A 56 -2.63 13.31 12.30
CA ALA A 56 -1.76 14.03 13.23
C ALA A 56 -0.29 13.61 13.08
N SER A 57 -0.02 12.31 13.06
CA SER A 57 1.35 11.79 12.92
C SER A 57 1.97 12.19 11.59
N LEU A 58 1.19 12.12 10.53
CA LEU A 58 1.61 12.49 9.20
C LEU A 58 1.82 14.00 9.02
N GLN A 59 1.00 14.85 9.66
CA GLN A 59 1.18 16.31 9.63
C GLN A 59 2.40 16.76 10.43
N GLU A 60 2.62 16.20 11.62
CA GLU A 60 3.77 16.51 12.47
C GLU A 60 5.10 16.18 11.77
N ASN A 61 5.11 15.12 10.96
CA ASN A 61 6.30 14.65 10.25
C ASN A 61 6.37 15.09 8.79
N LEU A 62 5.46 15.97 8.34
CA LEU A 62 5.33 16.32 6.92
C LEU A 62 6.67 16.73 6.28
N PRO A 63 7.48 17.65 6.84
CA PRO A 63 8.75 18.04 6.22
C PRO A 63 9.74 16.88 6.01
N ALA A 64 9.81 15.94 6.95
CA ALA A 64 10.65 14.75 6.84
C ALA A 64 10.09 13.81 5.76
N LEU A 65 8.77 13.60 5.76
CA LEU A 65 8.09 12.82 4.74
C LEU A 65 8.31 13.39 3.33
N GLU A 66 8.27 14.72 3.15
CA GLU A 66 8.53 15.36 1.85
C GLU A 66 9.98 15.09 1.37
N GLN A 67 10.94 15.18 2.29
CA GLN A 67 12.35 14.93 2.00
C GLN A 67 12.60 13.47 1.62
N ASP A 68 11.99 12.52 2.33
CA ASP A 68 12.16 11.10 2.05
C ASP A 68 11.43 10.71 0.76
N ALA A 69 10.25 11.27 0.49
CA ALA A 69 9.55 11.11 -0.78
C ALA A 69 10.35 11.66 -1.97
N ARG A 70 11.03 12.80 -1.79
CA ARG A 70 11.98 13.35 -2.77
C ARG A 70 13.12 12.36 -3.04
N ALA A 71 13.71 11.79 -1.99
CA ALA A 71 14.80 10.83 -2.14
C ALA A 71 14.36 9.57 -2.90
N ILE A 72 13.12 9.10 -2.71
CA ILE A 72 12.55 8.02 -3.53
C ILE A 72 12.41 8.46 -4.98
N PHE A 73 11.78 9.62 -5.22
CA PHE A 73 11.57 10.14 -6.57
C PHE A 73 12.88 10.24 -7.36
N ASP A 74 13.93 10.82 -6.76
CA ASP A 74 15.22 11.03 -7.42
C ASP A 74 15.90 9.72 -7.86
N ARG A 75 15.61 8.59 -7.19
CA ARG A 75 16.13 7.26 -7.61
C ARG A 75 15.49 6.74 -8.90
N TYR A 76 14.23 7.08 -9.13
CA TYR A 76 13.45 6.51 -10.23
C TYR A 76 13.21 7.49 -11.38
N ALA A 77 13.31 8.79 -11.11
CA ALA A 77 13.03 9.86 -12.05
C ALA A 77 13.88 9.82 -13.31
N ILE A 78 13.30 10.35 -14.39
CA ILE A 78 13.97 10.78 -15.61
C ILE A 78 13.78 12.30 -15.74
N PRO A 79 14.48 12.99 -16.67
CA PRO A 79 14.36 14.45 -16.80
C PRO A 79 12.92 14.96 -17.00
N GLU A 80 12.05 14.15 -17.60
CA GLU A 80 10.65 14.44 -17.85
C GLU A 80 9.73 14.13 -16.66
N SER A 81 10.24 13.51 -15.59
CA SER A 81 9.46 13.17 -14.41
C SER A 81 9.25 14.38 -13.50
N TYR A 82 8.17 14.37 -12.72
CA TYR A 82 7.88 15.45 -11.78
C TYR A 82 7.47 14.88 -10.42
N LEU A 83 7.92 15.54 -9.34
CA LEU A 83 7.40 15.26 -8.01
C LEU A 83 6.33 16.29 -7.66
N ARG A 84 5.18 15.80 -7.20
CA ARG A 84 4.17 16.58 -6.49
C ARG A 84 4.13 16.12 -5.04
N VAL A 85 4.43 17.02 -4.12
CA VAL A 85 4.12 16.82 -2.70
C VAL A 85 3.18 17.94 -2.27
N LYS A 86 2.08 17.55 -1.66
CA LYS A 86 1.11 18.42 -1.00
C LYS A 86 0.84 17.83 0.38
N ALA A 87 0.27 18.64 1.26
CA ALA A 87 -0.10 18.24 2.61
C ALA A 87 -0.93 16.94 2.68
N THR A 88 -1.63 16.57 1.61
CA THR A 88 -2.50 15.38 1.55
C THR A 88 -2.23 14.44 0.39
N LEU A 89 -1.14 14.65 -0.39
CA LEU A 89 -0.90 13.87 -1.61
C LEU A 89 0.59 13.83 -1.94
N ILE A 90 1.08 12.64 -2.29
CA ILE A 90 2.38 12.45 -2.93
C ILE A 90 2.14 11.84 -4.32
N GLY A 91 2.78 12.42 -5.34
CA GLY A 91 2.69 11.94 -6.71
C GLY A 91 4.04 11.97 -7.42
N PHE A 92 4.43 10.84 -7.99
CA PHE A 92 5.57 10.72 -8.90
C PHE A 92 5.04 10.60 -10.32
N ASP A 93 5.10 11.70 -11.07
CA ASP A 93 4.54 11.76 -12.42
C ASP A 93 5.57 11.37 -13.47
N ARG A 94 5.09 10.75 -14.55
CA ARG A 94 5.85 10.39 -15.74
C ARG A 94 7.09 9.57 -15.44
N LEU A 95 6.96 8.54 -14.60
CA LEU A 95 7.99 7.54 -14.43
C LEU A 95 7.95 6.53 -15.59
N PRO A 96 9.09 5.96 -16.02
CA PRO A 96 9.10 4.78 -16.86
C PRO A 96 8.31 3.64 -16.19
N PHE A 97 7.50 2.91 -16.96
CA PHE A 97 6.60 1.88 -16.41
C PHE A 97 7.33 0.85 -15.54
N ASP A 98 8.51 0.41 -15.98
CA ASP A 98 9.35 -0.55 -15.25
C ASP A 98 9.82 -0.02 -13.88
N ARG A 99 9.97 1.29 -13.74
CA ARG A 99 10.39 1.95 -12.50
C ARG A 99 9.20 2.30 -11.60
N ALA A 100 8.03 2.55 -12.18
CA ALA A 100 6.84 2.97 -11.45
C ALA A 100 6.39 1.94 -10.40
N LYS A 101 6.49 0.64 -10.71
CA LYS A 101 6.15 -0.42 -9.73
C LYS A 101 7.09 -0.44 -8.53
N SER A 102 8.40 -0.29 -8.75
CA SER A 102 9.39 -0.19 -7.67
C SER A 102 9.21 1.09 -6.85
N ALA A 103 8.93 2.21 -7.53
CA ALA A 103 8.64 3.47 -6.85
C ALA A 103 7.35 3.41 -6.02
N ALA A 104 6.32 2.71 -6.50
CA ALA A 104 5.09 2.47 -5.76
C ALA A 104 5.32 1.65 -4.49
N ALA A 105 6.15 0.60 -4.57
CA ALA A 105 6.52 -0.18 -3.41
C ALA A 105 7.32 0.64 -2.38
N ASP A 106 8.31 1.40 -2.82
CA ASP A 106 9.10 2.27 -1.94
C ASP A 106 8.21 3.34 -1.29
N LEU A 107 7.29 3.93 -2.04
CA LEU A 107 6.33 4.91 -1.53
C LEU A 107 5.40 4.26 -0.49
N TYR A 108 4.87 3.07 -0.77
CA TYR A 108 4.05 2.32 0.19
C TYR A 108 4.78 2.12 1.52
N HIS A 109 6.03 1.62 1.46
CA HIS A 109 6.83 1.39 2.67
C HIS A 109 7.16 2.67 3.40
N LEU A 110 7.41 3.76 2.67
CA LEU A 110 7.61 5.08 3.27
C LEU A 110 6.37 5.50 4.08
N ILE A 111 5.19 5.53 3.46
CA ILE A 111 3.97 5.95 4.17
C ILE A 111 3.69 5.05 5.36
N ALA A 112 3.79 3.73 5.19
CA ALA A 112 3.56 2.77 6.26
C ALA A 112 4.46 3.00 7.48
N ALA A 113 5.68 3.52 7.30
CA ALA A 113 6.58 3.84 8.40
C ALA A 113 6.15 5.06 9.23
N TYR A 114 5.32 5.94 8.67
CA TYR A 114 4.74 7.10 9.37
C TYR A 114 3.34 6.84 9.93
N LEU A 115 2.75 5.67 9.66
CA LEU A 115 1.46 5.33 10.22
C LEU A 115 1.63 4.78 11.64
N PRO A 116 0.70 5.07 12.55
CA PRO A 116 0.68 4.41 13.84
C PRO A 116 0.59 2.90 13.62
N VAL A 117 1.46 2.15 14.29
CA VAL A 117 1.34 0.70 14.32
C VAL A 117 -0.04 0.40 14.88
N ALA A 118 -0.86 -0.35 14.14
CA ALA A 118 -2.09 -0.88 14.68
C ALA A 118 -1.71 -1.77 15.87
N GLU A 119 -1.74 -1.21 17.08
CA GLU A 119 -1.73 -2.03 18.28
C GLU A 119 -2.94 -2.95 18.12
N ALA A 120 -2.66 -4.24 17.92
CA ALA A 120 -3.67 -5.27 17.92
C ALA A 120 -4.49 -5.03 19.19
N ALA A 121 -5.75 -4.65 19.01
CA ALA A 121 -6.65 -4.29 20.08
C ALA A 121 -6.43 -5.23 21.27
N ASP A 122 -6.01 -4.66 22.40
CA ASP A 122 -5.94 -5.34 23.68
C ASP A 122 -7.23 -6.14 23.85
N ILE A 123 -7.13 -7.46 23.74
CA ILE A 123 -8.21 -8.33 24.18
C ILE A 123 -8.28 -8.11 25.70
N PRO A 124 -9.37 -7.59 26.26
CA PRO A 124 -9.53 -7.60 27.69
C PRO A 124 -9.76 -9.05 28.09
N VAL A 125 -8.70 -9.78 28.43
CA VAL A 125 -8.81 -11.04 29.17
C VAL A 125 -9.14 -10.66 30.61
N GLY A 126 -10.39 -10.20 30.78
CA GLY A 126 -11.04 -10.09 32.06
C GLY A 126 -11.11 -11.49 32.67
N GLY A 127 -10.58 -11.60 33.89
CA GLY A 127 -10.52 -12.84 34.63
C GLY A 127 -11.90 -13.47 34.83
N ALA A 128 -11.97 -14.76 34.57
CA ALA A 128 -12.92 -15.65 35.20
C ALA A 128 -12.15 -16.92 35.58
N THR A 129 -11.75 -16.97 36.85
CA THR A 129 -11.38 -18.19 37.54
C THR A 129 -12.50 -19.21 37.39
N ASN A 130 -12.22 -20.37 36.80
CA ASN A 130 -12.83 -21.63 37.22
C ASN A 130 -11.90 -22.79 36.88
N ASN A 131 -11.35 -23.39 37.94
CA ASN A 131 -10.52 -24.58 37.90
C ASN A 131 -11.36 -25.82 37.55
N ARG A 132 -11.02 -26.43 36.40
CA ARG A 132 -10.47 -27.80 36.26
C ARG A 132 -11.31 -29.01 36.70
N ARG A 133 -11.71 -29.82 35.69
CA ARG A 133 -11.39 -31.27 35.46
C ARG A 133 -12.11 -31.71 34.16
N ALA A 134 -11.59 -32.52 33.25
CA ALA A 134 -10.35 -33.31 33.13
C ALA A 134 -10.08 -33.64 31.63
N GLU A 135 -8.82 -33.94 31.32
CA GLU A 135 -8.21 -34.76 30.22
C GLU A 135 -8.94 -34.88 28.86
N THR A 136 -8.28 -34.68 27.71
CA THR A 136 -7.10 -35.45 27.24
C THR A 136 -6.43 -34.75 26.03
N ASP A 137 -5.09 -34.72 26.03
CA ASP A 137 -4.03 -34.46 25.03
C ASP A 137 -4.17 -33.59 23.73
N PRO A 138 -3.09 -32.84 23.34
CA PRO A 138 -2.93 -32.03 22.11
C PRO A 138 -1.90 -32.69 21.12
N PRO A 139 -1.27 -32.02 20.10
CA PRO A 139 -1.43 -30.66 19.56
C PRO A 139 -1.49 -30.52 18.00
N SER A 140 -1.95 -29.32 17.57
CA SER A 140 -1.55 -28.50 16.39
C SER A 140 -1.73 -28.99 14.95
N ASP A 141 -2.55 -28.25 14.19
CA ASP A 141 -2.13 -27.37 13.06
C ASP A 141 -3.35 -26.53 12.61
N THR A 142 -3.39 -25.21 12.84
CA THR A 142 -2.77 -24.12 12.04
C THR A 142 -3.40 -23.94 10.65
N THR A 143 -4.35 -23.00 10.59
CA THR A 143 -4.55 -21.98 9.55
C THR A 143 -4.76 -22.42 8.09
N ALA A 144 -5.99 -22.25 7.61
CA ALA A 144 -6.27 -22.06 6.18
C ALA A 144 -6.94 -20.70 5.98
N SER A 145 -6.14 -19.63 6.03
CA SER A 145 -6.50 -18.36 5.39
C SER A 145 -6.53 -18.60 3.89
N ALA A 146 -7.65 -18.23 3.26
CA ALA A 146 -7.84 -18.35 1.82
C ALA A 146 -6.73 -17.60 1.07
N PRO A 147 -6.14 -18.18 0.01
CA PRO A 147 -5.12 -17.50 -0.77
C PRO A 147 -5.77 -16.39 -1.61
N LEU A 148 -5.38 -15.15 -1.35
CA LEU A 148 -5.63 -14.02 -2.24
C LEU A 148 -5.06 -14.36 -3.62
N ARG A 149 -5.95 -14.54 -4.60
CA ARG A 149 -5.56 -14.76 -5.99
C ARG A 149 -5.02 -13.45 -6.56
N LEU A 150 -3.70 -13.33 -6.56
CA LEU A 150 -2.99 -12.40 -7.46
C LEU A 150 -3.43 -12.69 -8.89
N TRP A 151 -4.20 -11.77 -9.47
CA TRP A 151 -4.47 -11.76 -10.90
C TRP A 151 -3.16 -11.45 -11.63
N VAL A 152 -2.53 -12.49 -12.17
CA VAL A 152 -1.42 -12.37 -13.12
C VAL A 152 -2.01 -12.54 -14.51
N GLU A 153 -2.10 -11.45 -15.26
CA GLU A 153 -2.45 -11.51 -16.67
C GLU A 153 -1.28 -12.15 -17.43
N ALA A 154 -1.49 -13.36 -17.95
CA ALA A 154 -0.50 -14.05 -18.77
C ALA A 154 -0.45 -13.38 -20.15
N THR A 155 0.62 -12.64 -20.43
CA THR A 155 0.89 -12.14 -21.78
C THR A 155 1.24 -13.32 -22.69
N SER A 156 0.25 -13.76 -23.46
CA SER A 156 0.46 -14.71 -24.55
C SER A 156 1.29 -14.02 -25.63
N THR A 157 2.59 -14.30 -25.67
CA THR A 157 3.43 -13.95 -26.81
C THR A 157 3.13 -14.93 -27.94
N SER A 158 2.20 -14.56 -28.82
CA SER A 158 2.04 -15.23 -30.11
C SER A 158 3.15 -14.73 -31.03
N SER A 159 4.21 -15.53 -31.16
CA SER A 159 5.19 -15.40 -32.22
C SER A 159 4.63 -16.14 -33.44
N ALA A 160 4.27 -15.42 -34.49
CA ALA A 160 4.01 -15.98 -35.81
C ALA A 160 5.11 -15.48 -36.75
N ALA A 161 5.86 -16.45 -37.27
CA ALA A 161 6.87 -16.34 -38.31
C ALA A 161 6.24 -16.05 -39.68
#